data_AF-A0A7C2Q015-F1
#
_entry.id   AF-A0A7C2Q015-F1
#
_cell.length_a   1.000
_cell.length_b   1.000
_cell.length_c   1.000
_cell.angle_alpha   90.00
_cell.angle_beta   90.00
_cell.angle_gamma   90.00
#
_symmetry.space_group_name_H-M   'P 1'
#
loop_
_entity.id
_entity.type
_entity.pdbx_description
1 polymer ?
#
loop_
_entity_poly.entity_id
_entity_poly.type
_entity_poly.pdbx_seq_one_letter_code
_entity_poly.pdbx_strand_id
1 'polypeptide(L)'
;MIVDKTKASTGRSGYGESTAHIWIFEAAGEEYRKFRLESTSLETGKMMAVLEVPVKKQGSYYQALVVMKAKPEEYLLRITNSMSLKIELRVEE
;
A
#
# COMPACT_ATOMS: atom_id res chain seq x y z
N MET A 1 1.60 -2.65 13.63
CA MET A 1 1.09 -2.24 12.31
C MET A 1 0.40 -3.43 11.69
N ILE A 2 -0.85 -3.25 11.25
CA ILE A 2 -1.64 -4.31 10.60
C ILE A 2 -1.96 -3.81 9.21
N VAL A 3 -1.79 -4.66 8.20
CA VAL A 3 -2.22 -4.41 6.83
C VAL A 3 -3.14 -5.57 6.48
N ASP A 4 -4.42 -5.27 6.30
CA ASP A 4 -5.38 -6.26 5.81
C ASP A 4 -5.49 -6.08 4.30
N LYS A 5 -5.21 -7.17 3.57
CA LYS A 5 -5.32 -7.17 2.11
C LYS A 5 -6.69 -7.67 1.72
N THR A 6 -7.38 -6.83 0.98
CA THR A 6 -8.63 -7.19 0.33
C THR A 6 -8.35 -7.53 -1.14
N LYS A 7 -8.94 -8.66 -1.54
CA LYS A 7 -8.84 -9.36 -2.84
C LYS A 7 -8.51 -8.48 -4.04
N ALA A 8 -7.69 -9.04 -4.94
CA ALA A 8 -7.55 -8.53 -6.28
C ALA A 8 -8.63 -9.11 -7.21
N SER A 9 -9.09 -8.35 -8.19
CA SER A 9 -9.93 -8.86 -9.29
C SER A 9 -9.47 -8.28 -10.63
N THR A 10 -9.44 -9.09 -11.67
CA THR A 10 -9.04 -8.67 -13.02
C THR A 10 -10.20 -8.15 -13.84
N GLY A 11 -9.94 -7.09 -14.60
CA GLY A 11 -10.84 -6.61 -15.66
C GLY A 11 -10.36 -7.08 -17.03
N ARG A 12 -11.26 -7.04 -18.04
CA ARG A 12 -11.00 -7.42 -19.45
C ARG A 12 -9.82 -6.69 -20.12
N SER A 13 -9.26 -5.65 -19.49
CA SER A 13 -8.11 -4.88 -19.98
C SER A 13 -6.75 -5.51 -19.69
N GLY A 14 -6.67 -6.65 -18.99
CA GLY A 14 -5.39 -7.26 -18.57
C GLY A 14 -4.74 -6.56 -17.38
N TYR A 15 -5.52 -5.83 -16.59
CA TYR A 15 -5.11 -5.18 -15.35
C TYR A 15 -5.98 -5.70 -14.21
N GLY A 16 -5.35 -6.02 -13.08
CA GLY A 16 -6.01 -6.31 -11.81
C GLY A 16 -6.12 -5.07 -10.94
N GLU A 17 -7.19 -4.98 -10.16
CA GLU A 17 -7.34 -3.99 -9.09
C GLU A 17 -7.10 -4.66 -7.75
N SER A 18 -6.31 -4.04 -6.86
CA SER A 18 -6.09 -4.50 -5.49
C SER A 18 -6.32 -3.35 -4.51
N THR A 19 -6.97 -3.65 -3.39
CA THR A 19 -7.28 -2.68 -2.34
C THR A 19 -6.60 -3.08 -1.05
N ALA A 20 -5.78 -2.17 -0.50
CA ALA A 20 -5.09 -2.34 0.77
C ALA A 20 -5.62 -1.37 1.82
N HIS A 21 -6.01 -1.92 2.97
CA HIS A 21 -6.33 -1.14 4.16
C HIS A 21 -5.11 -1.13 5.08
N ILE A 22 -4.64 0.07 5.41
CA ILE A 22 -3.38 0.26 6.15
C ILE A 22 -3.69 0.94 7.48
N TRP A 23 -3.26 0.31 8.59
CA TRP A 23 -3.31 0.89 9.93
C TRP A 23 -1.92 0.99 10.56
N ILE A 24 -1.46 2.22 10.81
CA ILE A 24 -0.19 2.51 11.47
C ILE A 24 -0.49 3.08 12.85
N PHE A 25 -0.10 2.34 13.89
CA PHE A 25 -0.23 2.81 15.26
C PHE A 25 0.78 3.92 15.52
N GLU A 26 0.34 4.98 16.22
CA GLU A 26 1.16 6.12 16.57
C GLU A 26 2.33 5.67 17.45
N ALA A 27 3.56 5.88 16.97
CA ALA A 27 4.73 5.93 17.84
C ALA A 27 4.70 7.30 18.55
N ALA A 28 5.00 7.32 19.85
CA ALA A 28 4.86 8.52 20.66
C ALA A 28 5.60 9.73 20.05
N GLY A 29 4.85 10.81 19.75
CA GLY A 29 5.41 12.09 19.32
C GLY A 29 5.40 12.39 17.82
N GLU A 30 4.94 11.47 16.96
CA GLU A 30 4.87 11.70 15.51
C GLU A 30 3.45 11.99 15.02
N GLU A 31 3.25 13.18 14.45
CA GLU A 31 2.02 13.55 13.74
C GLU A 31 2.16 13.32 12.22
N TYR A 32 1.33 12.43 11.69
CA TYR A 32 1.31 12.13 10.26
C TYR A 32 0.11 12.77 9.56
N ARG A 33 0.37 13.50 8.48
CA ARG A 33 -0.67 14.04 7.58
C ARG A 33 -0.82 13.24 6.28
N LYS A 34 0.24 12.57 5.86
CA LYS A 34 0.30 11.73 4.66
C LYS A 34 1.24 10.55 4.87
N PHE A 35 1.01 9.47 4.13
CA PHE A 35 1.94 8.37 3.93
C PHE A 35 2.52 8.43 2.53
N ARG A 36 3.84 8.25 2.40
CA ARG A 36 4.47 8.01 1.10
C ARG A 36 4.50 6.50 0.86
N LEU A 37 3.86 6.07 -0.20
CA LEU A 37 3.74 4.67 -0.61
C LEU A 37 4.51 4.46 -1.89
N GLU A 38 5.45 3.53 -1.88
CA GLU A 38 6.28 3.17 -3.01
C GLU A 38 5.92 1.75 -3.43
N SER A 39 5.48 1.59 -4.68
CA SER A 39 5.18 0.30 -5.28
C SER A 39 6.34 -0.11 -6.19
N THR A 40 6.85 -1.33 -5.99
CA THR A 40 7.93 -1.92 -6.76
C THR A 40 7.49 -3.28 -7.28
N SER A 41 7.64 -3.54 -8.58
CA SER A 41 7.44 -4.88 -9.15
C SER A 41 8.52 -5.81 -8.61
N LEU A 42 8.13 -6.95 -8.04
CA LEU A 42 9.09 -7.94 -7.55
C LEU A 42 9.76 -8.72 -8.69
N GLU A 43 9.09 -8.83 -9.84
CA GLU A 43 9.63 -9.48 -11.03
C GLU A 43 10.76 -8.67 -11.66
N THR A 44 10.54 -7.37 -11.86
CA THR A 44 11.50 -6.49 -12.55
C THR A 44 12.41 -5.71 -11.60
N GLY A 45 12.08 -5.67 -10.30
CA GLY A 45 12.73 -4.79 -9.32
C GLY A 45 12.50 -3.30 -9.55
N LYS A 46 11.68 -2.92 -10.54
CA LYS A 46 11.46 -1.53 -10.93
C LYS A 46 10.42 -0.89 -10.02
N MET A 47 10.69 0.34 -9.59
CA MET A 47 9.69 1.18 -8.93
C MET A 47 8.63 1.58 -9.94
N MET A 48 7.39 1.17 -9.68
CA MET A 48 6.24 1.33 -10.57
C MET A 48 5.47 2.61 -10.26
N ALA A 49 5.35 2.96 -8.98
CA ALA A 49 4.62 4.14 -8.55
C ALA A 49 5.10 4.66 -7.20
N VAL A 50 4.95 5.97 -6.99
CA VAL A 50 5.07 6.64 -5.69
C VAL A 50 3.80 7.44 -5.46
N LEU A 51 3.13 7.22 -4.34
CA LEU A 51 1.86 7.85 -3.99
C LEU A 51 1.99 8.54 -2.63
N GLU A 52 1.55 9.79 -2.56
CA GLU A 52 1.32 10.46 -1.28
C GLU A 52 -0.15 10.31 -0.91
N VAL A 53 -0.45 9.49 0.09
CA VAL A 53 -1.83 9.19 0.50
C VAL A 53 -2.14 9.93 1.79
N PRO A 54 -3.20 10.77 1.83
CA PRO A 54 -3.61 11.44 3.05
C PRO A 54 -4.05 10.40 4.10
N VAL A 55 -3.76 10.68 5.36
CA VAL A 55 -4.11 9.79 6.47
C VAL A 55 -5.13 10.44 7.39
N LYS A 56 -5.96 9.61 8.01
CA LYS A 56 -6.88 10.04 9.05
C LYS A 56 -6.45 9.45 10.39
N LYS A 57 -6.25 10.28 11.40
CA LYS A 57 -6.02 9.83 12.79
C LYS A 57 -7.35 9.34 13.38
N GLN A 58 -7.32 8.18 14.02
CA GLN A 58 -8.45 7.53 14.69
C GLN A 58 -7.96 7.00 16.04
N GLY A 59 -8.03 7.85 17.07
CA GLY A 59 -7.47 7.52 18.39
C GLY A 59 -5.96 7.35 18.33
N SER A 60 -5.47 6.13 18.58
CA SER A 60 -4.04 5.78 18.67
C SER A 60 -3.43 5.27 17.35
N TYR A 61 -4.15 5.32 16.24
CA TYR A 61 -3.63 4.91 14.94
C TYR A 61 -4.04 5.85 13.81
N TYR A 62 -3.29 5.77 12.72
CA TYR A 62 -3.56 6.41 11.44
C TYR A 62 -4.04 5.37 10.45
N GLN A 63 -5.09 5.71 9.70
CA GLN A 63 -5.63 4.86 8.65
C GLN A 63 -5.47 5.48 7.26
N ALA A 64 -5.19 4.63 6.28
CA ALA A 64 -5.16 4.97 4.86
C ALA A 64 -5.80 3.85 4.03
N LEU A 65 -6.51 4.25 2.96
CA LEU A 65 -7.03 3.36 1.94
C LEU A 65 -6.23 3.57 0.65
N VAL A 66 -5.74 2.48 0.07
CA VAL A 66 -5.01 2.51 -1.19
C VAL A 66 -5.68 1.55 -2.16
N VAL A 67 -6.05 2.07 -3.33
CA VAL A 67 -6.54 1.28 -4.46
C VAL A 67 -5.50 1.38 -5.55
N MET A 68 -5.00 0.23 -6.02
CA MET A 68 -4.04 0.16 -7.10
C MET A 68 -4.57 -0.68 -8.25
N LYS A 69 -4.45 -0.15 -9.45
CA LYS A 69 -4.70 -0.90 -10.69
C LYS A 69 -3.36 -1.19 -11.35
N ALA A 70 -3.00 -2.45 -11.43
CA ALA A 70 -1.69 -2.90 -11.88
C ALA A 70 -1.81 -4.17 -12.75
N LYS A 71 -0.73 -4.60 -13.41
CA LYS A 71 -0.76 -5.86 -14.16
C LYS A 71 -0.78 -7.05 -13.19
N PRO A 72 -1.21 -8.24 -13.62
CA PRO A 72 -1.07 -9.45 -12.81
C PRO A 72 0.42 -9.78 -12.60
N GLU A 73 0.95 -9.45 -11.42
CA GLU A 73 2.29 -9.81 -10.94
C GLU A 73 2.35 -9.55 -9.42
N GLU A 74 3.49 -9.83 -8.79
CA GLU A 74 3.72 -9.52 -7.39
C GLU A 74 4.35 -8.14 -7.21
N TYR A 75 3.79 -7.36 -6.28
CA TYR A 75 4.25 -6.01 -5.97
C TYR A 75 4.64 -5.89 -4.51
N LEU A 76 5.77 -5.23 -4.28
CA LEU A 76 6.17 -4.73 -3.00
C LEU A 76 5.60 -3.33 -2.78
N LEU A 77 4.73 -3.17 -1.79
CA LEU A 77 4.38 -1.86 -1.23
C LEU A 77 5.25 -1.53 -0.02
N ARG A 78 5.97 -0.43 -0.10
CA ARG A 78 6.73 0.18 1.01
C ARG A 78 6.06 1.46 1.45
N ILE A 79 5.89 1.62 2.75
CA ILE A 79 5.43 2.87 3.36
C ILE A 79 6.65 3.55 3.96
N THR A 80 6.97 4.76 3.50
CA THR A 80 8.13 5.51 3.98
C THR A 80 7.64 6.57 4.97
N ASN A 81 7.67 6.23 6.26
CA ASN A 81 7.52 7.14 7.41
C ASN A 81 8.24 6.50 8.58
N SER A 82 9.44 6.97 8.91
CA SER A 82 10.33 6.52 10.01
C SER A 82 10.63 5.00 10.12
N MET A 83 9.86 4.14 9.45
CA MET A 83 9.86 2.69 9.41
C MET A 83 9.77 2.26 7.94
N SER A 84 10.48 1.20 7.59
CA SER A 84 10.37 0.53 6.29
C SER A 84 9.53 -0.74 6.47
N LEU A 85 8.36 -0.81 5.83
CA LEU A 85 7.54 -2.02 5.77
C LEU A 85 7.67 -2.70 4.40
N LYS A 86 7.66 -4.04 4.41
CA LYS A 86 7.51 -4.86 3.20
C LYS A 86 6.09 -5.45 3.15
N ILE A 87 5.25 -5.04 2.19
CA ILE A 87 3.94 -5.66 1.92
C ILE A 87 4.00 -6.34 0.54
N GLU A 88 3.82 -7.65 0.47
CA GLU A 88 3.86 -8.42 -0.80
C GLU A 88 2.46 -8.63 -1.38
N LEU A 89 1.98 -7.71 -2.20
CA LEU A 89 0.71 -7.86 -2.92
C LEU A 89 0.85 -8.89 -4.04
N ARG A 90 -0.07 -9.85 -4.08
CA ARG A 90 -0.25 -10.75 -5.21
C ARG A 90 -1.50 -10.35 -5.96
N VAL A 91 -1.35 -10.04 -7.25
CA VAL A 91 -2.47 -9.81 -8.17
C VAL A 91 -2.63 -11.08 -8.99
N GLU A 92 -3.73 -11.80 -8.77
CA GLU A 92 -4.05 -13.05 -9.49
C GLU A 92 -4.93 -12.75 -10.72
N GLU A 93 -4.93 -13.67 -11.70
CA GLU A 93 -5.76 -13.61 -12.91
C GLU A 93 -7.26 -13.80 -12.64
#